data_AF-A0A0S7EMD1-F1
#
_entry.id   AF-A0A0S7EMD1-F1
#
_cell.length_a   1.000
_cell.length_b   1.000
_cell.length_c   1.000
_cell.angle_alpha   90.00
_cell.angle_beta   90.00
_cell.angle_gamma   90.00
#
_symmetry.space_group_name_H-M   'P 1'
#
loop_
_entity.id
_entity.type
_entity.pdbx_description
1 polymer ?
#
loop_
_entity_poly.entity_id
_entity_poly.type
_entity_poly.pdbx_seq_one_letter_code
_entity_poly.pdbx_strand_id
1 'polypeptide(L)'
;CVMSVQAGVSGRRCEECVSGWFALSDQNPNGCSDCFCSGLSKECEEQGGLTRVPVSLGPVLSLVSLSSQQRVLSGVYQQGGDMLLDTRQLNSSGFAGPLYWRLPPQTEGNQLMSYGGFLSYIITFYAEDGSGLSNQEPQVVMRGGTLRKHTIF
;
A
#
# COMPACT_ATOMS: atom_id res chain seq x y z
N CYS A 1 14.50 18.89 -24.78
CA CYS A 1 13.25 18.29 -25.26
C CYS A 1 12.92 18.87 -26.62
N VAL A 2 13.55 18.35 -27.69
CA VAL A 2 13.46 19.00 -29.00
C VAL A 2 12.17 18.62 -29.76
N MET A 3 11.45 17.57 -29.33
CA MET A 3 10.27 17.05 -30.05
C MET A 3 9.13 16.48 -29.20
N SER A 4 9.25 16.46 -27.86
CA SER A 4 8.19 16.01 -26.93
C SER A 4 8.05 17.01 -25.79
N VAL A 5 6.86 17.60 -25.61
CA VAL A 5 6.58 18.49 -24.47
C VAL A 5 6.04 17.63 -23.34
N GLN A 6 6.94 17.07 -22.54
CA GLN A 6 6.62 16.39 -21.30
C GLN A 6 6.85 17.38 -20.15
N ALA A 7 5.84 17.58 -19.30
CA ALA A 7 5.85 18.66 -18.30
C ALA A 7 6.86 18.42 -17.16
N GLY A 8 7.15 17.16 -16.83
CA GLY A 8 7.98 16.78 -15.69
C GLY A 8 9.48 16.68 -15.97
N VAL A 9 9.93 16.99 -17.19
CA VAL A 9 11.31 16.74 -17.64
C VAL A 9 11.96 17.97 -18.25
N SER A 10 13.29 18.02 -18.15
CA SER A 10 14.15 19.05 -18.71
C SER A 10 15.40 18.41 -19.36
N GLY A 11 16.33 19.25 -19.83
CA GLY A 11 17.49 18.79 -20.58
C GLY A 11 17.23 18.67 -22.10
N ARG A 12 18.29 18.45 -22.88
CA ARG A 12 18.18 18.41 -24.35
C ARG A 12 17.44 17.17 -24.83
N ARG A 13 17.62 16.05 -24.13
CA ARG A 13 17.05 14.73 -24.42
C ARG A 13 15.90 14.34 -23.48
N CYS A 14 15.43 15.25 -22.62
CA CYS A 14 14.40 14.96 -21.60
C CYS A 14 14.87 13.92 -20.57
N GLU A 15 16.13 14.05 -20.16
CA GLU A 15 16.86 13.09 -19.35
C GLU A 15 16.91 13.43 -17.85
N GLU A 16 16.36 14.58 -17.46
CA GLU A 16 16.39 15.09 -16.08
C GLU A 16 14.99 15.50 -15.65
N CYS A 17 14.59 15.18 -14.42
CA CYS A 17 13.33 15.68 -13.86
C CYS A 17 13.44 17.17 -13.55
N VAL A 18 12.33 17.91 -13.70
CA VAL A 18 12.25 19.28 -13.17
C VAL A 18 12.16 19.27 -11.65
N SER A 19 12.46 20.39 -10.99
CA SER A 19 12.36 20.49 -9.52
C SER A 19 10.91 20.23 -9.06
N GLY A 20 10.80 19.47 -7.96
CA GLY A 20 9.53 18.94 -7.45
C GLY A 20 8.99 17.70 -8.18
N TRP A 21 9.78 17.10 -9.08
CA TRP A 21 9.44 15.88 -9.80
C TRP A 21 10.53 14.82 -9.66
N PHE A 22 10.14 13.54 -9.73
CA PHE A 22 11.05 12.40 -9.53
C PHE A 22 10.64 11.20 -10.41
N ALA A 23 11.41 10.10 -10.40
CA ALA A 23 11.10 8.86 -11.10
C ALA A 23 10.94 9.03 -12.62
N LEU A 24 12.05 9.38 -13.29
CA LEU A 24 12.10 9.47 -14.75
C LEU A 24 11.74 8.11 -15.38
N SER A 25 10.72 8.10 -16.24
CA SER A 25 10.24 6.92 -16.93
C SER A 25 9.66 7.27 -18.30
N ASP A 26 10.03 6.49 -19.31
CA ASP A 26 9.47 6.54 -20.66
C ASP A 26 7.99 6.13 -20.72
N GLN A 27 7.54 5.32 -19.76
CA GLN A 27 6.15 4.92 -19.60
C GLN A 27 5.28 6.01 -18.96
N ASN A 28 5.89 7.04 -18.37
CA ASN A 28 5.18 8.16 -17.79
C ASN A 28 4.89 9.22 -18.86
N PRO A 29 3.62 9.56 -19.16
CA PRO A 29 3.27 10.59 -20.14
C PRO A 29 3.87 11.96 -19.84
N ASN A 30 4.17 12.26 -18.57
CA ASN A 30 4.83 13.51 -18.16
C ASN A 30 6.36 13.36 -18.01
N GLY A 31 6.91 12.17 -18.26
CA GLY A 31 8.31 11.82 -18.11
C GLY A 31 8.71 11.57 -16.65
N CYS A 32 8.40 12.49 -15.74
CA CYS A 32 8.57 12.30 -14.30
C CYS A 32 7.22 12.39 -13.56
N SER A 33 7.22 12.08 -12.26
CA SER A 33 6.05 12.21 -11.38
C SER A 33 6.22 13.40 -10.43
N ASP A 34 5.17 14.19 -10.24
CA ASP A 34 5.11 15.26 -9.22
C ASP A 34 5.15 14.65 -7.81
N CYS A 35 5.94 15.21 -6.89
CA CYS A 35 6.02 14.70 -5.54
C CYS A 35 5.02 15.35 -4.57
N PHE A 36 4.35 14.48 -3.82
CA PHE A 36 3.30 14.85 -2.87
C PHE A 36 3.84 15.43 -1.56
N CYS A 37 4.98 14.90 -1.07
CA CYS A 37 5.66 15.30 0.18
C CYS A 37 4.75 15.54 1.42
N SER A 38 3.53 15.01 1.43
CA SER A 38 2.49 15.27 2.44
C SER A 38 2.26 16.76 2.77
N GLY A 39 2.48 17.65 1.80
CA GLY A 39 2.36 19.10 1.98
C GLY A 39 3.46 19.74 2.86
N LEU A 40 4.51 18.99 3.22
CA LEU A 40 5.65 19.50 4.00
C LEU A 40 6.67 20.25 3.13
N SER A 41 6.76 19.87 1.86
CA SER A 41 7.67 20.42 0.87
C SER A 41 7.03 20.32 -0.51
N LYS A 42 7.55 21.07 -1.47
CA LYS A 42 7.33 20.86 -2.91
C LYS A 42 8.60 20.42 -3.64
N GLU A 43 9.73 20.42 -2.93
CA GLU A 43 11.01 19.98 -3.44
C GLU A 43 11.31 18.56 -2.95
N CYS A 44 11.78 17.74 -3.89
CA CYS A 44 12.14 16.35 -3.69
C CYS A 44 13.12 15.93 -4.80
N GLU A 45 13.84 14.84 -4.56
CA GLU A 45 14.70 14.21 -5.56
C GLU A 45 14.65 12.70 -5.35
N GLU A 46 14.82 11.95 -6.44
CA GLU A 46 14.96 10.50 -6.37
C GLU A 46 16.35 10.11 -5.86
N GLN A 47 16.40 9.22 -4.86
CA GLN A 47 17.67 8.71 -4.36
C GLN A 47 18.19 7.57 -5.26
N GLY A 48 19.33 7.78 -5.90
CA GLY A 48 20.01 6.75 -6.69
C GLY A 48 20.65 5.64 -5.85
N GLY A 49 21.01 4.53 -6.51
CA GLY A 49 21.78 3.43 -5.89
C GLY A 49 20.96 2.46 -5.04
N LEU A 50 19.64 2.54 -5.11
CA LEU A 50 18.73 1.67 -4.37
C LEU A 50 18.18 0.57 -5.26
N THR A 51 17.92 -0.60 -4.67
CA THR A 51 17.29 -1.73 -5.35
C THR A 51 15.97 -2.04 -4.67
N ARG A 52 14.94 -2.33 -5.47
CA ARG A 52 13.64 -2.75 -4.95
C ARG A 52 13.77 -4.14 -4.32
N VAL A 53 13.33 -4.25 -3.08
CA VAL A 53 13.29 -5.51 -2.34
C VAL A 53 11.83 -5.85 -2.00
N PRO A 54 11.39 -7.10 -2.22
CA PRO A 54 10.05 -7.51 -1.83
C PRO A 54 9.94 -7.56 -0.30
N VAL A 55 8.77 -7.19 0.22
CA VAL A 55 8.46 -7.33 1.66
C VAL A 55 7.90 -8.72 1.91
N SER A 56 8.46 -9.44 2.89
CA SER A 56 7.97 -10.76 3.29
C SER A 56 6.85 -10.62 4.33
N LEU A 57 5.73 -11.33 4.10
CA LEU A 57 4.57 -11.33 5.00
C LEU A 57 4.81 -12.05 6.33
N GLY A 58 5.95 -12.72 6.51
CA GLY A 58 6.23 -13.49 7.74
C GLY A 58 5.32 -14.72 7.89
N PRO A 59 5.33 -15.38 9.06
CA PRO A 59 4.70 -16.69 9.24
C PRO A 59 3.17 -16.63 9.36
N VAL A 60 2.62 -15.72 10.18
CA VAL A 60 1.16 -15.62 10.40
C VAL A 60 0.78 -14.15 10.53
N LEU A 61 -0.23 -13.72 9.76
CA LEU A 61 -0.82 -12.39 9.87
C LEU A 61 -1.95 -12.39 10.89
N SER A 62 -2.12 -11.28 11.61
CA SER A 62 -3.27 -11.10 12.51
C SER A 62 -4.40 -10.37 11.82
N LEU A 63 -5.64 -10.65 12.21
CA LEU A 63 -6.80 -9.87 11.84
C LEU A 63 -7.00 -8.71 12.82
N VAL A 64 -7.48 -7.58 12.32
CA VAL A 64 -7.90 -6.44 13.12
C VAL A 64 -9.24 -5.90 12.64
N SER A 65 -10.03 -5.38 13.57
CA SER A 65 -11.17 -4.52 13.24
C SER A 65 -10.76 -3.05 13.32
N LEU A 66 -11.30 -2.21 12.43
CA LEU A 66 -11.00 -0.78 12.41
C LEU A 66 -11.47 -0.04 13.68
N SER A 67 -12.49 -0.57 14.37
CA SER A 67 -13.10 0.02 15.56
C SER A 67 -12.32 -0.31 16.84
N SER A 68 -12.00 -1.58 17.08
CA SER A 68 -11.31 -2.01 18.30
C SER A 68 -9.78 -2.00 18.18
N GLN A 69 -9.24 -2.08 16.95
CA GLN A 69 -7.81 -2.29 16.65
C GLN A 69 -7.18 -3.51 17.37
N GLN A 70 -8.00 -4.35 17.99
CA GLN A 70 -7.55 -5.52 18.72
C GLN A 70 -7.17 -6.60 17.72
N ARG A 71 -6.00 -7.21 17.95
CA ARG A 71 -5.45 -8.26 17.09
C ARG A 71 -6.08 -9.59 17.43
N VAL A 72 -6.46 -10.34 16.41
CA VAL A 72 -7.07 -11.68 16.52
C VAL A 72 -6.32 -12.65 15.63
N LEU A 73 -6.08 -13.84 16.18
CA LEU A 73 -5.50 -14.98 15.47
C LEU A 73 -6.46 -16.18 15.40
N SER A 74 -7.63 -16.09 16.03
CA SER A 74 -8.63 -17.15 16.01
C SER A 74 -9.06 -17.46 14.57
N GLY A 75 -9.05 -18.74 14.20
CA GLY A 75 -9.36 -19.16 12.83
C GLY A 75 -8.28 -18.86 11.79
N VAL A 76 -7.16 -18.20 12.13
CA VAL A 76 -6.08 -17.92 11.18
C VAL A 76 -5.07 -19.07 11.18
N TYR A 77 -4.74 -19.56 9.99
CA TYR A 77 -3.70 -20.56 9.80
C TYR A 77 -3.04 -20.43 8.43
N GLN A 78 -1.85 -21.02 8.29
CA GLN A 78 -1.11 -21.04 7.03
C GLN A 78 -1.16 -22.44 6.42
N GLN A 79 -1.45 -22.53 5.12
CA GLN A 79 -1.44 -23.79 4.38
C GLN A 79 -0.93 -23.56 2.96
N GLY A 80 0.10 -24.30 2.54
CA GLY A 80 0.62 -24.20 1.18
C GLY A 80 1.24 -22.85 0.81
N GLY A 81 1.61 -22.02 1.80
CA GLY A 81 2.09 -20.64 1.58
C GLY A 81 0.98 -19.58 1.67
N ASP A 82 -0.28 -20.00 1.61
CA ASP A 82 -1.43 -19.11 1.71
C ASP A 82 -1.84 -18.88 3.17
N MET A 83 -2.33 -17.67 3.44
CA MET A 83 -2.91 -17.28 4.72
C MET A 83 -4.42 -17.50 4.65
N LEU A 84 -4.97 -18.34 5.51
CA LEU A 84 -6.38 -18.75 5.50
C LEU A 84 -7.09 -18.31 6.78
N LEU A 85 -8.39 -18.06 6.65
CA LEU A 85 -9.28 -17.70 7.75
C LEU A 85 -10.51 -18.61 7.78
N ASP A 86 -10.66 -19.39 8.85
CA ASP A 86 -11.90 -20.10 9.18
C ASP A 86 -12.84 -19.17 9.97
N THR A 87 -13.78 -18.56 9.27
CA THR A 87 -14.74 -17.59 9.85
C THR A 87 -15.64 -18.20 10.92
N ARG A 88 -15.85 -19.52 10.91
CA ARG A 88 -16.67 -20.21 11.93
C ARG A 88 -16.06 -20.10 13.33
N GLN A 89 -14.73 -19.95 13.41
CA GLN A 89 -13.99 -19.77 14.66
C GLN A 89 -13.98 -18.32 15.17
N LEU A 90 -14.48 -17.36 14.39
CA LEU A 90 -14.65 -15.97 14.81
C LEU A 90 -15.97 -15.76 15.57
N ASN A 91 -17.02 -16.51 15.23
CA ASN A 91 -18.36 -16.40 15.82
C ASN A 91 -18.38 -16.62 17.33
N SER A 92 -17.46 -17.43 17.87
CA SER A 92 -17.34 -17.68 19.31
C SER A 92 -16.65 -16.54 20.09
N SER A 93 -16.02 -15.59 19.39
CA SER A 93 -15.17 -14.54 19.98
C SER A 93 -15.79 -13.15 20.04
N GLY A 94 -17.01 -12.97 19.52
CA GLY A 94 -17.69 -11.67 19.48
C GLY A 94 -17.05 -10.66 18.52
N PHE A 95 -16.10 -11.10 17.68
CA PHE A 95 -15.54 -10.29 16.61
C PHE A 95 -16.49 -10.23 15.43
N ALA A 96 -17.19 -9.11 15.29
CA ALA A 96 -18.08 -8.80 14.18
C ALA A 96 -17.66 -7.49 13.49
N GLY A 97 -17.85 -7.42 12.17
CA GLY A 97 -17.54 -6.25 11.35
C GLY A 97 -16.50 -6.54 10.27
N PRO A 98 -16.12 -5.53 9.46
CA PRO A 98 -15.10 -5.69 8.44
C PRO A 98 -13.74 -5.96 9.12
N LEU A 99 -13.15 -7.08 8.75
CA LEU A 99 -11.85 -7.52 9.26
C LEU A 99 -10.78 -7.26 8.21
N TYR A 100 -9.64 -6.76 8.68
CA TYR A 100 -8.49 -6.45 7.85
C TYR A 100 -7.31 -7.30 8.26
N TRP A 101 -6.60 -7.85 7.28
CA TRP A 101 -5.28 -8.43 7.51
C TRP A 101 -4.30 -7.33 7.89
N ARG A 102 -3.70 -7.46 9.08
CA ARG A 102 -2.64 -6.56 9.51
C ARG A 102 -1.31 -7.03 8.93
N LEU A 103 -0.70 -6.19 8.11
CA LEU A 103 0.63 -6.43 7.56
C LEU A 103 1.73 -6.45 8.65
N PRO A 104 2.89 -7.07 8.38
CA PRO A 104 3.97 -7.20 9.37
C PRO A 104 4.55 -5.85 9.81
N PRO A 105 5.26 -5.80 10.96
CA PRO A 105 5.90 -4.57 11.44
C PRO A 105 6.88 -3.92 10.45
N GLN A 106 7.41 -4.70 9.51
CA GLN A 106 8.29 -4.24 8.43
C GLN A 106 7.64 -3.19 7.53
N THR A 107 6.31 -3.21 7.40
CA THR A 107 5.53 -2.24 6.61
C THR A 107 5.08 -1.04 7.45
N GLU A 108 5.43 -1.00 8.73
CA GLU A 108 5.11 0.10 9.64
C GLU A 108 6.31 1.06 9.76
N GLY A 109 6.11 2.24 10.36
CA GLY A 109 7.17 3.22 10.56
C GLY A 109 7.51 4.06 9.32
N ASN A 110 8.79 4.42 9.16
CA ASN A 110 9.22 5.26 8.05
C ASN A 110 9.32 4.44 6.75
N GLN A 111 8.31 4.60 5.90
CA GLN A 111 8.20 3.93 4.60
C GLN A 111 8.46 4.89 3.43
N LEU A 112 9.26 5.95 3.62
CA LEU A 112 9.59 6.91 2.56
C LEU A 112 10.20 6.22 1.33
N MET A 113 10.98 5.16 1.55
CA MET A 113 11.61 4.39 0.47
C MET A 113 10.62 3.57 -0.38
N SER A 114 9.37 3.43 0.07
CA SER A 114 8.31 2.79 -0.68
C SER A 114 7.57 3.75 -1.62
N TYR A 115 7.87 5.05 -1.55
CA TYR A 115 7.23 6.07 -2.39
C TYR A 115 7.51 5.81 -3.88
N GLY A 116 6.46 5.80 -4.70
CA GLY A 116 6.55 5.40 -6.12
C GLY A 116 6.65 3.87 -6.35
N GLY A 117 6.59 3.07 -5.28
CA GLY A 117 6.49 1.61 -5.35
C GLY A 117 5.07 1.09 -5.56
N PHE A 118 4.94 -0.24 -5.62
CA PHE A 118 3.66 -0.92 -5.77
C PHE A 118 3.36 -1.79 -4.55
N LEU A 119 2.11 -1.74 -4.08
CA LEU A 119 1.54 -2.73 -3.17
C LEU A 119 0.68 -3.70 -4.00
N SER A 120 1.05 -4.97 -4.02
CA SER A 120 0.34 -6.01 -4.77
C SER A 120 -0.08 -7.13 -3.84
N TYR A 121 -1.33 -7.58 -3.95
CA TYR A 121 -1.88 -8.65 -3.14
C TYR A 121 -2.97 -9.40 -3.91
N ILE A 122 -3.22 -10.64 -3.51
CA ILE A 122 -4.30 -11.48 -4.02
C ILE A 122 -5.12 -11.94 -2.82
N ILE A 123 -6.43 -11.72 -2.87
CA ILE A 123 -7.38 -12.20 -1.87
C ILE A 123 -8.42 -13.04 -2.59
N THR A 124 -8.64 -14.25 -2.08
CA THR A 124 -9.70 -15.14 -2.53
C THR A 124 -10.63 -15.38 -1.36
N PHE A 125 -11.94 -15.22 -1.56
CA PHE A 125 -12.94 -15.51 -0.56
C PHE A 125 -14.08 -16.35 -1.17
N TYR A 126 -14.73 -17.14 -0.32
CA TYR A 126 -15.89 -17.93 -0.70
C TYR A 126 -17.04 -17.57 0.26
N ALA A 127 -18.15 -17.10 -0.29
CA ALA A 127 -19.39 -16.85 0.45
C ALA A 127 -20.41 -17.93 0.09
N GLU A 128 -21.00 -18.58 1.10
CA GLU A 128 -21.96 -19.68 0.89
C GLU A 128 -23.23 -19.23 0.15
N ASP A 129 -23.64 -17.97 0.28
CA ASP A 129 -24.86 -17.42 -0.30
C ASP A 129 -24.65 -16.72 -1.66
N GLY A 130 -23.43 -16.77 -2.23
CA GLY A 130 -23.12 -16.14 -3.51
C GLY A 130 -23.19 -14.61 -3.51
N SER A 131 -23.50 -13.99 -2.36
CA SER A 131 -23.40 -12.54 -2.19
C SER A 131 -21.93 -12.22 -1.92
N GLY A 132 -21.19 -12.01 -3.01
CA GLY A 132 -19.89 -11.37 -2.91
C GLY A 132 -20.06 -10.05 -2.16
N LEU A 133 -19.13 -9.72 -1.26
CA LEU A 133 -19.16 -8.44 -0.56
C LEU A 133 -19.01 -7.32 -1.59
N SER A 134 -20.12 -6.81 -2.10
CA SER A 134 -20.22 -5.41 -2.53
C SER A 134 -20.23 -4.58 -1.25
N ASN A 135 -19.11 -4.57 -0.52
CA ASN A 135 -18.96 -3.71 0.63
C ASN A 135 -18.42 -2.37 0.12
N GLN A 136 -19.02 -1.28 0.59
CA GLN A 136 -18.48 0.08 0.43
C GLN A 136 -17.24 0.30 1.31
N GLU A 137 -16.64 -0.79 1.81
CA GLU A 137 -15.49 -0.76 2.69
C GLU A 137 -14.22 -0.64 1.85
N PRO A 138 -13.22 0.10 2.34
CA PRO A 138 -11.94 0.22 1.66
C PRO A 138 -11.24 -1.13 1.54
N GLN A 139 -10.53 -1.37 0.44
CA GLN A 139 -9.75 -2.60 0.28
C GLN A 139 -8.45 -2.55 1.07
N VAL A 140 -7.82 -1.38 1.15
CA VAL A 140 -6.56 -1.17 1.86
C VAL A 140 -6.73 0.01 2.80
N VAL A 141 -6.33 -0.15 4.06
CA VAL A 141 -6.36 0.94 5.04
C VAL A 141 -4.96 1.22 5.52
N MET A 142 -4.40 2.34 5.08
CA MET A 142 -3.11 2.84 5.57
C MET A 142 -3.36 3.99 6.54
N ARG A 143 -2.83 3.87 7.77
CA ARG A 143 -2.87 4.94 8.79
C ARG A 143 -1.46 5.39 9.12
N GLY A 144 -1.15 6.64 8.80
CA GLY A 144 0.17 7.24 9.03
C GLY A 144 0.16 8.76 8.95
N GLY A 145 1.33 9.37 9.07
CA GLY A 145 1.52 10.82 9.01
C GLY A 145 1.87 11.45 10.37
N THR A 146 2.80 12.40 10.35
CA THR A 146 3.30 13.11 11.54
C THR A 146 2.36 14.22 12.03
N LEU A 147 1.59 14.83 11.12
CA LEU A 147 0.80 16.04 11.43
C LEU A 147 -0.72 15.86 11.30
N ARG A 148 -1.17 14.84 10.55
CA ARG A 148 -2.58 14.43 10.44
C ARG A 148 -2.59 12.92 10.20
N LYS A 149 -3.38 12.16 10.95
CA LYS A 149 -3.63 10.74 10.64
C LYS A 149 -4.31 10.70 9.27
N HIS A 150 -3.53 10.49 8.22
CA HIS A 150 -4.08 10.24 6.91
C HIS A 150 -4.55 8.79 6.90
N THR A 151 -5.83 8.60 6.62
CA THR A 151 -6.38 7.29 6.27
C THR A 151 -6.57 7.31 4.77
N ILE A 152 -5.78 6.50 4.06
CA ILE A 152 -5.98 6.25 2.63
C ILE A 152 -6.74 4.94 2.53
N PHE A 153 -7.80 4.96 1.73
CA PHE A 153 -8.73 3.88 1.44
C PHE A 153 -8.40 3.25 0.08
#